data_AF-A0A8S3G124-F1
#
_entry.id   AF-A0A8S3G124-F1
#
_cell.length_a   1.000
_cell.length_b   1.000
_cell.length_c   1.000
_cell.angle_alpha   90.00
_cell.angle_beta   90.00
_cell.angle_gamma   90.00
#
_symmetry.space_group_name_H-M   'P 1'
#
loop_
_entity.id
_entity.type
_entity.pdbx_description
1 polymer ?
#
loop_
_entity_poly.entity_id
_entity_poly.type
_entity_poly.pdbx_seq_one_letter_code
_entity_poly.pdbx_strand_id
1 'polypeptide(L)'
;MTDQFHNTRQQIRRNDQVATSRTSATIDKSLIKADEAPEKLKKGILLDLIINDYRHPPPMEDMEKVERNSHTFMISPLKYDRSRSYVEPIPVNYASGYIDRWDANYVRMPCSPCYTTNNTQPPWQMIRQELIQLKKKCDAKLATFEDLKATIIKCAGDNYDIYCLEVLITSVYSNMQRAQFMTTILSNMCDLALNVDTLCSRPPALLRIGMNRSVTMSQRQAASLLACAFFSLFPYRSDREPKDEYKNFQDPNFI
;
A
#
# COMPACT_ATOMS: atom_id res chain seq x y z
N MET A 1 24.05 19.26 -53.81
CA MET A 1 23.31 18.98 -52.56
C MET A 1 24.06 17.96 -51.70
N THR A 2 25.38 18.13 -51.54
CA THR A 2 26.25 17.15 -50.88
C THR A 2 27.24 17.80 -49.89
N ASP A 3 27.35 19.13 -49.88
CA ASP A 3 28.28 19.86 -49.00
C ASP A 3 27.69 20.27 -47.63
N GLN A 4 26.37 20.20 -47.45
CA GLN A 4 25.77 20.48 -46.13
C GLN A 4 25.82 19.28 -45.16
N PHE A 5 26.11 18.07 -45.64
CA PHE A 5 26.24 16.89 -44.77
C PHE A 5 27.67 16.64 -44.26
N HIS A 6 28.69 17.25 -44.88
CA HIS A 6 30.09 17.09 -44.46
C HIS A 6 30.47 18.04 -43.30
N ASN A 7 29.83 19.20 -43.22
CA ASN A 7 30.09 20.19 -42.18
C ASN A 7 29.50 19.79 -40.80
N THR A 8 28.34 19.12 -40.80
CA THR A 8 27.64 18.69 -39.57
C THR A 8 28.33 17.50 -38.88
N ARG A 9 28.99 16.61 -39.64
CA ARG A 9 29.76 15.48 -39.06
C ARG A 9 31.08 15.91 -38.41
N GLN A 10 31.68 17.03 -38.81
CA GLN A 10 32.88 17.56 -38.16
C GLN A 10 32.58 18.34 -36.87
N GLN A 11 31.39 18.93 -36.73
CA GLN A 11 30.98 19.58 -35.48
C GLN A 11 30.63 18.58 -34.36
N ILE A 12 30.04 17.43 -34.71
CA ILE A 12 29.69 16.39 -33.70
C ILE A 12 30.95 15.72 -33.13
N ARG A 13 31.98 15.44 -33.95
CA ARG A 13 33.26 14.87 -33.46
C ARG A 13 34.11 15.83 -32.62
N ARG A 14 33.99 17.15 -32.80
CA ARG A 14 34.67 18.14 -31.95
C ARG A 14 34.03 18.27 -30.56
N ASN A 15 32.71 18.09 -30.45
CA ASN A 15 32.04 18.15 -29.15
C ASN A 15 32.27 16.89 -28.30
N ASP A 16 32.44 15.72 -28.92
CA ASP A 16 32.74 14.47 -28.20
C ASP A 16 34.18 14.40 -27.65
N GLN A 17 35.16 15.07 -28.26
CA GLN A 17 36.53 15.17 -27.71
C GLN A 17 36.66 16.21 -26.59
N VAL A 18 35.80 17.23 -26.55
CA VAL A 18 35.76 18.22 -25.46
C VAL A 18 35.04 17.66 -24.22
N ALA A 19 34.07 16.76 -24.42
CA ALA A 19 33.33 16.13 -23.31
C ALA A 19 34.10 14.98 -22.63
N THR A 20 35.05 14.34 -23.31
CA THR A 20 35.81 13.18 -22.77
C THR A 20 37.12 13.54 -22.07
N SER A 21 37.43 14.84 -21.90
CA SER A 21 38.66 15.30 -21.21
C SER A 21 38.44 15.90 -19.81
N ARG A 22 37.25 15.73 -19.21
CA ARG A 22 36.94 16.25 -17.85
C ARG A 22 36.71 15.13 -16.84
N THR A 23 37.68 14.24 -16.71
CA THR A 23 37.85 13.34 -15.56
C THR A 23 39.30 13.40 -15.10
N SER A 24 39.59 14.34 -14.21
CA SER A 24 40.55 14.22 -13.10
C SER A 24 40.67 15.58 -12.40
N ALA A 25 39.61 15.95 -11.67
CA ALA A 25 39.77 16.92 -10.60
C ALA A 25 39.92 16.11 -9.31
N THR A 26 41.17 15.83 -8.94
CA THR A 26 41.52 15.47 -7.57
C THR A 26 40.94 16.55 -6.67
N ILE A 27 39.98 16.19 -5.83
CA ILE A 27 39.45 17.11 -4.81
C ILE A 27 40.61 17.42 -3.86
N ASP A 28 41.15 18.62 -3.98
CA ASP A 28 42.11 19.15 -3.02
C ASP A 28 41.38 19.38 -1.69
N LYS A 29 41.56 18.44 -0.77
CA LYS A 29 40.92 18.43 0.56
C LYS A 29 41.38 19.61 1.45
N SER A 30 42.29 20.46 0.98
CA SER A 30 42.77 21.64 1.71
C SER A 30 41.84 22.88 1.62
N LEU A 31 40.80 22.85 0.77
CA LEU A 31 39.93 24.01 0.52
C LEU A 31 38.55 23.96 1.19
N ILE A 32 38.23 22.89 1.94
CA ILE A 32 37.08 22.91 2.85
C ILE A 32 37.53 23.61 4.13
N LYS A 33 37.45 24.94 4.14
CA LYS A 33 37.43 25.66 5.42
C LYS A 33 36.22 25.17 6.17
N ALA A 34 36.46 24.46 7.26
CA ALA A 34 35.44 24.13 8.23
C ALA A 34 34.86 25.46 8.73
N ASP A 35 33.67 25.82 8.25
CA ASP A 35 32.84 26.77 8.97
C ASP A 35 32.71 26.24 10.39
N GLU A 36 33.19 27.01 11.35
CA GLU A 36 33.09 26.74 12.78
C GLU A 36 31.60 26.61 13.15
N ALA A 37 31.09 25.39 13.07
CA ALA A 37 29.79 25.06 13.60
C ALA A 37 29.82 25.33 15.12
N PRO A 38 28.83 26.04 15.68
CA PRO A 38 28.83 26.36 17.10
C PRO A 38 28.89 25.07 17.93
N GLU A 39 29.90 25.00 18.79
CA GLU A 39 30.41 23.83 19.53
C GLU A 39 29.45 23.28 20.62
N LYS A 40 28.13 23.38 20.43
CA LYS A 40 27.13 22.95 21.41
C LYS A 40 25.86 22.40 20.77
N LEU A 41 25.96 21.30 20.01
CA LEU A 41 24.78 20.45 19.77
C LEU A 41 25.09 18.96 19.58
N LYS A 42 26.07 18.41 20.31
CA LYS A 42 26.21 16.95 20.47
C LYS A 42 26.53 16.61 21.92
N LYS A 43 25.50 16.61 22.78
CA LYS A 43 25.56 15.92 24.07
C LYS A 43 24.86 14.57 23.91
N GLY A 44 25.55 13.48 24.22
CA GLY A 44 25.04 12.11 24.12
C GLY A 44 25.78 11.22 23.12
N ILE A 45 25.42 9.93 23.09
CA ILE A 45 25.96 8.95 22.14
C ILE A 45 25.54 9.35 20.72
N LEU A 46 26.47 9.31 19.75
CA LEU A 46 26.16 9.58 18.34
C LEU A 46 25.06 8.63 17.85
N LEU A 47 24.05 9.17 17.16
CA LEU A 47 23.02 8.37 16.48
C LEU A 47 23.63 7.26 15.59
N ASP A 48 24.75 7.55 14.95
CA ASP A 48 25.48 6.61 14.08
C ASP A 48 25.99 5.37 14.84
N LEU A 49 26.26 5.49 16.14
CA LEU A 49 26.65 4.35 16.98
C LEU A 49 25.44 3.50 17.40
N ILE A 50 24.22 4.07 17.39
CA ILE A 50 22.97 3.38 17.71
C ILE A 50 22.42 2.65 16.46
N ILE A 51 22.62 3.23 15.27
CA ILE A 51 22.03 2.72 14.01
C ILE A 51 22.81 1.53 13.43
N ASN A 52 24.04 1.26 13.88
CA ASN A 52 24.86 0.17 13.32
C ASN A 52 24.30 -1.25 13.55
N ASP A 53 23.38 -1.45 14.51
CA ASP A 53 22.71 -2.74 14.72
C ASP A 53 21.68 -3.10 13.62
N TYR A 54 21.31 -2.15 12.75
CA TYR A 54 20.30 -2.38 11.70
C TYR A 54 20.87 -2.67 10.31
N ARG A 55 22.20 -2.73 10.14
CA ARG A 55 22.79 -2.93 8.80
C ARG A 55 22.64 -4.35 8.25
N HIS A 56 22.32 -5.31 9.10
CA HIS A 56 22.09 -6.69 8.70
C HIS A 56 20.81 -7.20 9.39
N PRO A 57 19.63 -7.09 8.75
CA PRO A 57 18.46 -7.78 9.26
C PRO A 57 18.82 -9.26 9.46
N PRO A 58 18.46 -9.87 10.60
CA PRO A 58 18.80 -11.26 10.85
C PRO A 58 18.30 -12.14 9.69
N PRO A 59 19.09 -13.12 9.23
CA PRO A 59 18.71 -13.97 8.11
C PRO A 59 17.34 -14.60 8.37
N MET A 60 16.42 -14.49 7.42
CA MET A 60 15.03 -15.00 7.50
C MET A 60 14.93 -16.54 7.53
N GLU A 61 16.03 -17.25 7.75
CA GLU A 61 16.18 -18.70 7.54
C GLU A 61 15.42 -19.57 8.56
N ASP A 62 14.76 -18.99 9.58
CA ASP A 62 13.97 -19.75 10.56
C ASP A 62 12.45 -19.50 10.50
N MET A 63 11.91 -18.72 9.55
CA MET A 63 10.47 -18.36 9.54
C MET A 63 9.51 -19.53 9.30
N GLU A 64 9.92 -20.60 8.60
CA GLU A 64 9.11 -21.83 8.48
C GLU A 64 8.84 -22.49 9.85
N LYS A 65 9.71 -22.26 10.86
CA LYS A 65 9.51 -22.74 12.25
C LYS A 65 8.77 -21.73 13.14
N VAL A 66 8.42 -20.55 12.61
CA VAL A 66 7.78 -19.44 13.33
C VAL A 66 6.27 -19.40 13.12
N GLU A 67 5.67 -20.39 12.45
CA GLU A 67 4.23 -20.64 12.60
C GLU A 67 3.97 -21.26 13.99
N ARG A 68 4.21 -20.46 15.02
CA ARG A 68 3.77 -20.69 16.39
C ARG A 68 2.38 -20.04 16.50
N ASN A 69 1.57 -20.51 17.45
CA ASN A 69 0.24 -19.92 17.77
C ASN A 69 0.26 -18.39 18.03
N SER A 70 1.43 -17.77 18.08
CA SER A 70 1.69 -16.34 18.28
C SER A 70 2.04 -15.54 17.00
N HIS A 71 2.23 -16.12 15.81
CA HIS A 71 2.59 -15.36 14.60
C HIS A 71 1.79 -15.77 13.37
N THR A 72 1.12 -14.81 12.74
CA THR A 72 0.35 -14.97 11.49
C THR A 72 1.13 -14.45 10.30
N PHE A 73 1.43 -15.31 9.32
CA PHE A 73 2.11 -14.95 8.06
C PHE A 73 1.12 -14.89 6.89
N MET A 74 0.75 -13.71 6.41
CA MET A 74 -0.12 -13.56 5.24
C MET A 74 0.60 -13.79 3.91
N ILE A 75 1.93 -13.82 3.95
CA ILE A 75 2.81 -14.18 2.84
C ILE A 75 3.47 -15.53 3.10
N SER A 76 3.79 -16.25 2.03
CA SER A 76 4.66 -17.41 2.12
C SER A 76 6.04 -16.97 2.62
N PRO A 77 6.64 -17.66 3.61
CA PRO A 77 8.01 -17.40 4.01
C PRO A 77 8.89 -17.44 2.76
N LEU A 78 9.57 -16.32 2.48
CA LEU A 78 10.44 -16.23 1.31
C LEU A 78 11.47 -17.36 1.41
N LYS A 79 11.42 -18.33 0.50
CA LYS A 79 12.51 -19.30 0.34
C LYS A 79 13.71 -18.51 -0.14
N TYR A 80 14.60 -18.18 0.79
CA TYR A 80 15.82 -17.47 0.51
C TYR A 80 16.70 -18.34 -0.39
N ASP A 81 16.70 -18.06 -1.68
CA ASP A 81 17.59 -18.71 -2.64
C ASP A 81 18.95 -18.01 -2.60
N ARG A 82 19.89 -18.59 -1.85
CA ARG A 82 21.29 -18.11 -1.73
C ARG A 82 22.00 -17.96 -3.07
N SER A 83 21.48 -18.53 -4.16
CA SER A 83 22.10 -18.48 -5.50
C SER A 83 21.65 -17.30 -6.37
N ARG A 84 20.58 -16.59 -5.99
CA ARG A 84 20.08 -15.45 -6.78
C ARG A 84 20.72 -14.15 -6.31
N SER A 85 21.41 -13.49 -7.24
CA SER A 85 21.79 -12.08 -7.11
C SER A 85 20.57 -11.27 -6.66
N TYR A 86 20.76 -10.44 -5.65
CA TYR A 86 19.81 -9.60 -4.91
C TYR A 86 18.61 -9.07 -5.74
N VAL A 87 17.62 -9.91 -5.99
CA VAL A 87 16.30 -9.50 -6.48
C VAL A 87 15.36 -9.77 -5.32
N GLU A 88 14.86 -8.71 -4.70
CA GLU A 88 13.82 -8.83 -3.68
C GLU A 88 12.67 -9.68 -4.26
N PRO A 89 12.43 -10.89 -3.74
CA PRO A 89 11.39 -11.74 -4.30
C PRO A 89 10.04 -11.08 -3.97
N ILE A 90 9.21 -10.91 -5.00
CA ILE A 90 7.84 -10.41 -4.84
C ILE A 90 7.16 -11.32 -3.80
N PRO A 91 6.66 -10.78 -2.68
CA PRO A 91 6.03 -11.59 -1.66
C PRO A 91 4.85 -12.37 -2.25
N VAL A 92 4.92 -13.70 -2.14
CA VAL A 92 3.86 -14.60 -2.59
C VAL A 92 2.88 -14.78 -1.44
N ASN A 93 1.60 -14.96 -1.76
CA ASN A 93 0.59 -15.27 -0.76
C ASN A 93 0.91 -16.54 0.03
N TYR A 94 0.40 -16.59 1.26
CA TYR A 94 0.53 -17.78 2.12
C TYR A 94 -0.10 -19.02 1.49
N ALA A 95 -1.29 -18.88 0.89
CA ALA A 95 -2.00 -19.98 0.24
C ALA A 95 -2.31 -19.65 -1.23
N SER A 96 -2.49 -20.70 -2.04
CA SER A 96 -2.87 -20.60 -3.46
C SER A 96 -4.33 -20.18 -3.67
N GLY A 97 -5.18 -20.32 -2.65
CA GLY A 97 -6.57 -19.89 -2.64
C GLY A 97 -6.94 -19.16 -1.35
N TYR A 98 -8.13 -18.57 -1.32
CA TYR A 98 -8.63 -17.86 -0.15
C TYR A 98 -9.09 -18.84 0.94
N ILE A 99 -8.50 -18.70 2.13
CA ILE A 99 -8.85 -19.44 3.34
C ILE A 99 -9.70 -18.51 4.20
N ASP A 100 -11.01 -18.74 4.23
CA ASP A 100 -11.92 -17.92 5.03
C ASP A 100 -11.81 -18.22 6.53
N ARG A 101 -11.95 -17.18 7.36
CA ARG A 101 -12.06 -17.30 8.82
C ARG A 101 -13.09 -16.33 9.36
N TRP A 102 -14.24 -16.86 9.73
CA TRP A 102 -15.33 -16.13 10.38
C TRP A 102 -15.40 -16.52 11.86
N ASP A 103 -14.37 -16.15 12.63
CA ASP A 103 -14.30 -16.39 14.09
C ASP A 103 -13.71 -15.18 14.85
N ALA A 104 -13.76 -15.21 16.19
CA ALA A 104 -13.36 -14.08 17.04
C ALA A 104 -11.84 -13.81 17.07
N ASN A 105 -11.02 -14.59 16.39
CA ASN A 105 -9.56 -14.41 16.33
C ASN A 105 -9.08 -13.69 15.08
N TYR A 106 -9.93 -13.54 14.06
CA TYR A 106 -9.54 -13.02 12.76
C TYR A 106 -10.44 -11.85 12.33
N VAL A 107 -9.89 -10.98 11.50
CA VAL A 107 -10.66 -9.90 10.89
C VAL A 107 -11.77 -10.51 10.02
N ARG A 108 -13.00 -10.05 10.20
CA ARG A 108 -14.12 -10.38 9.31
C ARG A 108 -13.89 -9.72 7.96
N MET A 109 -13.61 -10.52 6.94
CA MET A 109 -13.30 -10.00 5.60
C MET A 109 -14.57 -9.75 4.78
N PRO A 110 -14.59 -8.71 3.92
CA PRO A 110 -15.73 -8.41 3.04
C PRO A 110 -16.05 -9.53 2.05
N CYS A 111 -15.04 -10.31 1.64
CA CYS A 111 -15.18 -11.42 0.71
C CYS A 111 -15.67 -12.73 1.35
N SER A 112 -15.89 -12.76 2.68
CA SER A 112 -16.40 -13.95 3.35
C SER A 112 -17.85 -14.25 2.95
N PRO A 113 -18.20 -15.53 2.69
CA PRO A 113 -19.59 -15.94 2.49
C PRO A 113 -20.52 -15.62 3.68
N CYS A 114 -19.97 -15.43 4.89
CA CYS A 114 -20.74 -15.18 6.11
C CYS A 114 -21.20 -13.72 6.28
N TYR A 115 -20.70 -12.80 5.45
CA TYR A 115 -20.96 -11.35 5.52
C TYR A 115 -22.46 -11.00 5.44
N THR A 116 -23.27 -11.77 4.72
CA THR A 116 -24.69 -11.47 4.44
C THR A 116 -25.67 -11.89 5.52
N THR A 117 -25.21 -12.57 6.58
CA THR A 117 -26.10 -13.24 7.54
C THR A 117 -26.95 -12.27 8.39
N ASN A 118 -26.65 -10.97 8.38
CA ASN A 118 -27.23 -9.99 9.31
C ASN A 118 -28.11 -8.89 8.67
N ASN A 119 -28.45 -8.97 7.37
CA ASN A 119 -29.40 -8.10 6.64
C ASN A 119 -29.12 -6.58 6.61
N THR A 120 -28.01 -6.07 7.18
CA THR A 120 -27.71 -4.63 7.23
C THR A 120 -26.79 -4.13 6.12
N GLN A 121 -26.06 -5.02 5.43
CA GLN A 121 -25.15 -4.66 4.35
C GLN A 121 -25.35 -5.56 3.13
N PRO A 122 -25.11 -5.05 1.91
CA PRO A 122 -25.34 -5.81 0.69
C PRO A 122 -24.34 -6.97 0.57
N PRO A 123 -24.73 -8.11 -0.01
CA PRO A 123 -23.82 -9.20 -0.33
C PRO A 123 -22.55 -8.77 -1.04
N TRP A 124 -21.43 -9.43 -0.73
CA TRP A 124 -20.15 -9.21 -1.41
C TRP A 124 -20.28 -9.21 -2.93
N GLN A 125 -21.13 -10.07 -3.49
CA GLN A 125 -21.39 -10.11 -4.94
C GLN A 125 -21.95 -8.78 -5.47
N MET A 126 -22.87 -8.13 -4.73
CA MET A 126 -23.42 -6.83 -5.12
C MET A 126 -22.37 -5.72 -5.00
N ILE A 127 -21.65 -5.67 -3.87
CA ILE A 127 -20.54 -4.73 -3.66
C ILE A 127 -19.50 -4.85 -4.78
N ARG A 128 -19.13 -6.09 -5.11
CA ARG A 128 -18.18 -6.39 -6.19
C ARG A 128 -18.67 -5.86 -7.54
N GLN A 129 -19.96 -5.97 -7.84
CA GLN A 129 -20.51 -5.39 -9.07
C GLN A 129 -20.42 -3.86 -9.08
N GLU A 130 -20.75 -3.19 -7.98
CA GLU A 130 -20.64 -1.72 -7.87
C GLU A 130 -19.20 -1.24 -8.10
N LEU A 131 -18.22 -1.90 -7.48
CA LEU A 131 -16.80 -1.60 -7.69
C LEU A 131 -16.34 -1.87 -9.13
N ILE A 132 -16.82 -2.95 -9.77
CA ILE A 132 -16.54 -3.23 -11.19
C ILE A 132 -17.09 -2.11 -12.08
N GLN A 133 -18.32 -1.64 -11.82
CA GLN A 133 -18.92 -0.56 -12.62
C GLN A 133 -18.17 0.76 -12.42
N LEU A 134 -17.83 1.11 -11.18
CA LEU A 134 -17.03 2.30 -10.89
C LEU A 134 -15.68 2.23 -11.60
N LYS A 135 -14.97 1.10 -11.49
CA LYS A 135 -13.70 0.88 -12.18
C LYS A 135 -13.82 1.05 -13.70
N LYS A 136 -14.82 0.45 -14.33
CA LYS A 136 -15.07 0.58 -15.78
C LYS A 136 -15.27 2.04 -16.19
N LYS A 137 -16.01 2.82 -15.39
CA LYS A 137 -16.18 4.26 -15.61
C LYS A 137 -14.85 5.01 -15.45
N CYS A 138 -14.01 4.65 -14.48
CA CYS A 138 -12.69 5.23 -14.28
C CYS A 138 -11.78 4.98 -15.50
N ASP A 139 -11.73 3.72 -15.97
CA ASP A 139 -10.93 3.31 -17.13
C ASP A 139 -11.40 4.01 -18.42
N ALA A 140 -12.71 4.19 -18.58
CA ALA A 140 -13.30 4.93 -19.69
C ALA A 140 -13.15 6.46 -19.55
N LYS A 141 -12.61 6.95 -18.43
CA LYS A 141 -12.52 8.39 -18.08
C LYS A 141 -13.87 9.10 -18.02
N LEU A 142 -14.90 8.36 -17.62
CA LEU A 142 -16.28 8.83 -17.47
C LEU A 142 -16.74 8.90 -16.00
N ALA A 143 -15.89 8.48 -15.05
CA ALA A 143 -16.23 8.50 -13.63
C ALA A 143 -16.40 9.93 -13.11
N THR A 144 -17.52 10.15 -12.43
CA THR A 144 -17.85 11.39 -11.74
C THR A 144 -17.75 11.21 -10.22
N PHE A 145 -17.75 12.33 -9.49
CA PHE A 145 -17.83 12.27 -8.03
C PHE A 145 -19.13 11.62 -7.55
N GLU A 146 -20.25 11.84 -8.25
CA GLU A 146 -21.53 11.20 -7.92
C GLU A 146 -21.47 9.68 -8.07
N ASP A 147 -20.72 9.16 -9.05
CA ASP A 147 -20.48 7.72 -9.17
C ASP A 147 -19.73 7.17 -7.95
N LEU A 148 -18.67 7.87 -7.52
CA LEU A 148 -17.90 7.49 -6.32
C LEU A 148 -18.79 7.54 -5.07
N LYS A 149 -19.53 8.63 -4.87
CA LYS A 149 -20.45 8.83 -3.74
C LYS A 149 -21.50 7.72 -3.69
N ALA A 150 -22.16 7.45 -4.83
CA ALA A 150 -23.14 6.38 -4.93
C ALA A 150 -22.56 5.00 -4.62
N THR A 151 -21.34 4.71 -5.09
CA THR A 151 -20.65 3.45 -4.76
C THR A 151 -20.35 3.33 -3.26
N ILE A 152 -19.82 4.38 -2.63
CA ILE A 152 -19.51 4.36 -1.18
C ILE A 152 -20.80 4.18 -0.36
N ILE A 153 -21.87 4.94 -0.65
CA ILE A 153 -23.14 4.82 0.06
C ILE A 153 -23.71 3.41 -0.05
N LYS A 154 -23.69 2.82 -1.26
CA LYS A 154 -24.15 1.44 -1.45
C LYS A 154 -23.31 0.43 -0.66
N CYS A 155 -22.00 0.64 -0.54
CA CYS A 155 -21.12 -0.27 0.19
C CYS A 155 -21.28 -0.14 1.71
N ALA A 156 -21.30 1.09 2.21
CA ALA A 156 -21.30 1.39 3.64
C ALA A 156 -22.69 1.27 4.27
N GLY A 157 -23.74 1.64 3.52
CA GLY A 157 -25.12 1.82 3.99
C GLY A 157 -25.55 3.30 3.95
N ASP A 158 -26.86 3.54 4.02
CA ASP A 158 -27.42 4.90 4.09
C ASP A 158 -27.10 5.49 5.47
N ASN A 159 -26.50 6.70 5.51
CA ASN A 159 -26.27 7.61 6.67
C ASN A 159 -24.83 8.18 6.81
N TYR A 160 -23.93 7.96 5.86
CA TYR A 160 -22.56 8.52 5.93
C TYR A 160 -22.47 9.91 5.30
N ASP A 161 -21.78 10.81 6.00
CA ASP A 161 -21.49 12.15 5.51
C ASP A 161 -20.21 12.14 4.65
N ILE A 162 -20.38 12.27 3.34
CA ILE A 162 -19.29 12.27 2.35
C ILE A 162 -18.79 13.70 2.07
N TYR A 163 -19.31 14.71 2.80
CA TYR A 163 -19.03 16.12 2.53
C TYR A 163 -17.54 16.47 2.48
N CYS A 164 -16.74 15.98 3.44
CA CYS A 164 -15.30 16.26 3.46
C CYS A 164 -14.58 15.74 2.21
N LEU A 165 -14.94 14.54 1.74
CA LEU A 165 -14.38 13.96 0.53
C LEU A 165 -14.84 14.73 -0.73
N GLU A 166 -16.11 15.15 -0.74
CA GLU A 166 -16.68 16.00 -1.79
C GLU A 166 -15.90 17.31 -1.91
N VAL A 167 -15.71 18.03 -0.81
CA VAL A 167 -14.96 19.29 -0.77
C VAL A 167 -13.50 19.09 -1.21
N LEU A 168 -12.84 18.04 -0.72
CA LEU A 168 -11.46 17.74 -1.10
C LEU A 168 -11.31 17.58 -2.62
N ILE A 169 -12.19 16.79 -3.23
CA ILE A 169 -12.10 16.47 -4.67
C ILE A 169 -12.61 17.63 -5.53
N THR A 170 -13.72 18.25 -5.14
CA THR A 170 -14.43 19.24 -5.98
C THR A 170 -13.91 20.66 -5.82
N SER A 171 -13.33 20.98 -4.65
CA SER A 171 -12.96 22.35 -4.28
C SER A 171 -11.47 22.52 -4.00
N VAL A 172 -10.80 21.51 -3.42
CA VAL A 172 -9.36 21.60 -3.07
C VAL A 172 -8.46 21.11 -4.21
N TYR A 173 -8.80 19.98 -4.85
CA TYR A 173 -8.00 19.44 -5.95
C TYR A 173 -8.11 20.32 -7.20
N SER A 174 -6.95 20.59 -7.80
CA SER A 174 -6.85 21.15 -9.15
C SER A 174 -7.52 20.23 -10.17
N ASN A 175 -7.89 20.76 -11.34
CA ASN A 175 -8.49 19.97 -12.42
C ASN A 175 -7.66 18.75 -12.82
N MET A 176 -6.32 18.89 -12.86
CA MET A 176 -5.41 17.80 -13.19
C MET A 176 -5.39 16.72 -12.09
N GLN A 177 -5.30 17.12 -10.82
CA GLN A 177 -5.32 16.18 -9.69
C GLN A 177 -6.65 15.45 -9.60
N ARG A 178 -7.76 16.14 -9.83
CA ARG A 178 -9.11 15.56 -9.86
C ARG A 178 -9.25 14.54 -10.97
N ALA A 179 -8.80 14.87 -12.18
CA ALA A 179 -8.80 13.94 -13.30
C ALA A 179 -7.94 12.71 -12.98
N GLN A 180 -6.70 12.90 -12.53
CA GLN A 180 -5.80 11.80 -12.15
C GLN A 180 -6.39 10.92 -11.04
N PHE A 181 -7.04 11.54 -10.04
CA PHE A 181 -7.71 10.81 -8.98
C PHE A 181 -8.84 9.94 -9.52
N MET A 182 -9.78 10.54 -10.27
CA MET A 182 -10.97 9.86 -10.78
C MET A 182 -10.67 8.80 -11.84
N THR A 183 -9.59 8.93 -12.60
CA THR A 183 -9.29 7.97 -13.68
C THR A 183 -8.29 6.90 -13.24
N THR A 184 -7.22 7.28 -12.54
CA THR A 184 -6.09 6.38 -12.30
C THR A 184 -6.05 5.88 -10.88
N ILE A 185 -6.06 6.80 -9.90
CA ILE A 185 -5.95 6.41 -8.49
C ILE A 185 -7.17 5.59 -8.08
N LEU A 186 -8.37 6.09 -8.39
CA LEU A 186 -9.62 5.42 -8.06
C LEU A 186 -9.76 4.07 -8.75
N SER A 187 -9.39 3.96 -10.04
CA SER A 187 -9.39 2.66 -10.75
C SER A 187 -8.47 1.64 -10.07
N ASN A 188 -7.25 2.05 -9.70
CA ASN A 188 -6.29 1.18 -9.00
C ASN A 188 -6.78 0.79 -7.59
N MET A 189 -7.48 1.69 -6.88
CA MET A 189 -8.10 1.37 -5.60
C MET A 189 -9.22 0.34 -5.75
N CYS A 190 -10.08 0.48 -6.78
CA CYS A 190 -11.08 -0.52 -7.12
C CYS A 190 -10.43 -1.87 -7.41
N ASP A 191 -9.33 -1.90 -8.17
CA ASP A 191 -8.59 -3.14 -8.44
C ASP A 191 -8.07 -3.81 -7.16
N LEU A 192 -7.48 -3.01 -6.26
CA LEU A 192 -6.98 -3.51 -4.99
C LEU A 192 -8.09 -4.09 -4.11
N ALA A 193 -9.26 -3.45 -4.06
CA ALA A 193 -10.41 -3.92 -3.29
C ALA A 193 -11.08 -5.15 -3.93
N LEU A 194 -11.22 -5.19 -5.25
CA LEU A 194 -11.83 -6.29 -6.00
C LEU A 194 -11.04 -7.59 -5.88
N ASN A 195 -9.72 -7.50 -5.75
CA ASN A 195 -8.81 -8.62 -5.64
C ASN A 195 -8.44 -8.96 -4.19
N VAL A 196 -9.19 -8.49 -3.18
CA VAL A 196 -8.85 -8.71 -1.76
C VAL A 196 -8.78 -10.20 -1.38
N ASP A 197 -9.64 -11.04 -1.94
CA ASP A 197 -9.62 -12.51 -1.75
C ASP A 197 -8.34 -13.15 -2.31
N THR A 198 -7.85 -12.60 -3.41
CA THR A 198 -6.67 -13.07 -4.14
C THR A 198 -5.40 -12.52 -3.52
N LEU A 199 -5.39 -11.27 -3.05
CA LEU A 199 -4.21 -10.62 -2.45
C LEU A 199 -4.06 -10.99 -0.97
N CYS A 200 -5.17 -11.03 -0.23
CA CYS A 200 -5.20 -11.45 1.16
C CYS A 200 -5.78 -12.87 1.25
N SER A 201 -4.98 -13.86 0.84
CA SER A 201 -5.35 -15.29 0.82
C SER A 201 -5.81 -15.87 2.17
N ARG A 202 -5.68 -15.12 3.26
CA ARG A 202 -6.28 -15.40 4.56
C ARG A 202 -6.51 -14.08 5.32
N PRO A 203 -7.47 -14.01 6.25
CA PRO A 203 -7.66 -12.83 7.08
C PRO A 203 -6.47 -12.54 8.01
N PRO A 204 -6.18 -11.25 8.30
CA PRO A 204 -5.31 -10.88 9.40
C PRO A 204 -5.84 -11.37 10.76
N ALA A 205 -4.95 -11.81 11.64
CA ALA A 205 -5.32 -12.12 13.02
C ALA A 205 -5.54 -10.84 13.84
N LEU A 206 -6.53 -10.85 14.73
CA LEU A 206 -6.81 -9.73 15.64
C LEU A 206 -5.77 -9.67 16.76
N LEU A 207 -5.22 -8.49 17.02
CA LEU A 207 -4.27 -8.28 18.11
C LEU A 207 -5.02 -7.81 19.36
N ARG A 208 -5.39 -8.74 20.24
CA ARG A 208 -6.18 -8.46 21.46
C ARG A 208 -5.25 -8.18 22.65
N ILE A 209 -5.76 -7.40 23.60
CA ILE A 209 -5.10 -7.16 24.89
C ILE A 209 -4.76 -8.48 25.57
N GLY A 210 -3.56 -8.58 26.14
CA GLY A 210 -3.08 -9.78 26.83
C GLY A 210 -2.58 -10.89 25.91
N MET A 211 -2.53 -10.68 24.59
CA MET A 211 -1.98 -11.65 23.64
C MET A 211 -0.66 -11.17 23.04
N ASN A 212 0.37 -12.01 23.14
CA ASN A 212 1.60 -11.81 22.38
C ASN A 212 1.42 -12.40 20.98
N ARG A 213 0.83 -11.62 20.06
CA ARG A 213 0.62 -11.99 18.66
C ARG A 213 1.31 -11.02 17.70
N SER A 214 1.80 -11.54 16.59
CA SER A 214 2.38 -10.78 15.47
C SER A 214 1.70 -11.13 14.16
N VAL A 215 1.64 -10.17 13.23
CA VAL A 215 1.16 -10.37 11.86
C VAL A 215 2.22 -9.85 10.89
N THR A 216 2.66 -10.70 9.96
CA THR A 216 3.51 -10.31 8.83
C THR A 216 2.69 -10.36 7.56
N MET A 217 2.66 -9.26 6.81
CA MET A 217 1.99 -9.14 5.52
C MET A 217 2.83 -8.31 4.56
N SER A 218 2.57 -8.41 3.25
CA SER A 218 3.19 -7.53 2.26
C SER A 218 2.56 -6.13 2.26
N GLN A 219 3.29 -5.14 1.75
CA GLN A 219 2.74 -3.80 1.52
C GLN A 219 1.55 -3.83 0.54
N ARG A 220 1.55 -4.74 -0.45
CA ARG A 220 0.44 -4.91 -1.38
C ARG A 220 -0.82 -5.44 -0.71
N GLN A 221 -0.68 -6.34 0.26
CA GLN A 221 -1.79 -6.80 1.11
C GLN A 221 -2.33 -5.65 1.96
N ALA A 222 -1.46 -4.88 2.60
CA ALA A 222 -1.87 -3.69 3.35
C ALA A 222 -2.62 -2.68 2.46
N ALA A 223 -2.13 -2.41 1.24
CA ALA A 223 -2.79 -1.53 0.28
C ALA A 223 -4.18 -2.04 -0.13
N SER A 224 -4.35 -3.36 -0.30
CA SER A 224 -5.65 -3.97 -0.57
C SER A 224 -6.62 -3.79 0.59
N LEU A 225 -6.18 -4.01 1.83
CA LEU A 225 -6.99 -3.79 3.03
C LEU A 225 -7.37 -2.32 3.21
N LEU A 226 -6.46 -1.38 2.93
CA LEU A 226 -6.74 0.06 3.00
C LEU A 226 -7.70 0.51 1.88
N ALA A 227 -7.63 -0.08 0.70
CA ALA A 227 -8.63 0.17 -0.35
C ALA A 227 -10.02 -0.33 0.10
N CYS A 228 -10.11 -1.49 0.76
CA CYS A 228 -11.36 -1.95 1.38
C CYS A 228 -11.87 -0.99 2.45
N ALA A 229 -10.99 -0.45 3.30
CA ALA A 229 -11.34 0.56 4.30
C ALA A 229 -11.88 1.85 3.67
N PHE A 230 -11.28 2.32 2.58
CA PHE A 230 -11.73 3.52 1.87
C PHE A 230 -13.17 3.37 1.32
N PHE A 231 -13.49 2.22 0.71
CA PHE A 231 -14.84 1.94 0.23
C PHE A 231 -15.80 1.47 1.34
N SER A 232 -15.34 1.43 2.60
CA SER A 232 -16.12 0.99 3.76
C SER A 232 -16.66 -0.43 3.63
N LEU A 233 -15.82 -1.34 3.14
CA LEU A 233 -16.23 -2.72 2.84
C LEU A 233 -16.20 -3.63 4.06
N PHE A 234 -15.46 -3.28 5.11
CA PHE A 234 -15.41 -4.15 6.29
C PHE A 234 -16.79 -4.17 6.95
N PRO A 235 -17.28 -5.37 7.34
CA PRO A 235 -18.64 -5.52 7.83
C PRO A 235 -18.88 -4.60 9.00
N TYR A 236 -20.01 -3.88 8.96
CA TYR A 236 -20.41 -3.03 10.05
C TYR A 236 -20.58 -3.87 11.30
N ARG A 237 -19.95 -3.39 12.37
CA ARG A 237 -20.02 -3.96 13.71
C ARG A 237 -21.39 -3.66 14.29
N SER A 238 -22.43 -4.30 13.78
CA SER A 238 -23.78 -4.04 14.24
C SER A 238 -23.89 -4.34 15.74
N ASP A 239 -24.74 -3.59 16.45
CA ASP A 239 -25.06 -3.75 17.87
C ASP A 239 -25.58 -5.15 18.29
N ARG A 240 -25.68 -6.08 17.32
CA ARG A 240 -26.17 -7.45 17.45
C ARG A 240 -25.08 -8.52 17.35
N GLU A 241 -23.87 -8.19 16.88
CA GLU A 241 -22.71 -9.00 17.24
C GLU A 241 -22.49 -8.86 18.76
N PRO A 242 -21.86 -9.83 19.45
CA PRO A 242 -21.61 -9.69 20.88
C PRO A 242 -20.98 -8.32 21.07
N LYS A 243 -21.67 -7.40 21.78
CA LYS A 243 -21.32 -5.98 21.93
C LYS A 243 -19.89 -5.73 22.44
N ASP A 244 -19.17 -6.80 22.76
CA ASP A 244 -17.82 -6.87 23.28
C ASP A 244 -16.76 -7.41 22.27
N GLU A 245 -17.11 -8.07 21.15
CA GLU A 245 -16.11 -8.70 20.26
C GLU A 245 -15.15 -7.65 19.66
N TYR A 246 -15.72 -6.53 19.20
CA TYR A 246 -15.00 -5.42 18.58
C TYR A 246 -15.04 -4.10 19.38
N LYS A 247 -15.64 -4.10 20.56
CA LYS A 247 -15.80 -2.89 21.41
C LYS A 247 -14.49 -2.14 21.67
N ASN A 248 -13.40 -2.89 21.76
CA ASN A 248 -12.07 -2.36 22.08
C ASN A 248 -11.20 -2.14 20.82
N PHE A 249 -11.77 -2.24 19.62
CA PHE A 249 -11.06 -2.00 18.36
C PHE A 249 -11.56 -0.70 17.71
N GLN A 250 -10.66 0.04 17.04
CA GLN A 250 -11.06 1.18 16.20
C GLN A 250 -11.79 0.69 14.94
N ASP A 251 -12.70 1.50 14.39
CA ASP A 251 -13.34 1.19 13.11
C ASP A 251 -12.28 1.17 11.99
N PRO A 252 -12.17 0.09 11.20
CA PRO A 252 -11.24 0.05 10.09
C PRO A 252 -11.70 0.88 8.89
N ASN A 253 -12.98 1.24 8.76
CA ASN A 253 -13.52 1.96 7.62
C ASN A 253 -13.24 3.48 7.72
N PHE A 254 -13.06 4.16 6.59
CA PHE A 254 -12.72 5.59 6.52
C PHE A 254 -13.94 6.52 6.49
N ILE A 255 -15.03 6.08 7.10
CA ILE A 255 -16.31 6.81 7.20
C ILE A 255 -16.20 8.09 8.03
#